data_AF-A0A9P8BES2-F1
#
_entry.id   AF-A0A9P8BES2-F1
#
_cell.length_a   1.000
_cell.length_b   1.000
_cell.length_c   1.000
_cell.angle_alpha   90.00
_cell.angle_beta   90.00
_cell.angle_gamma   90.00
#
_symmetry.space_group_name_H-M   'P 1'
#
loop_
_entity.id
_entity.type
_entity.pdbx_description
1 polymer ?
#
loop_
_entity_poly.entity_id
_entity_poly.type
_entity_poly.pdbx_seq_one_letter_code
_entity_poly.pdbx_strand_id
1 'polypeptide(L)'
;MPANHNDLIRIPAPTDAFKNEHRVTIHWQQMLSNKEANYTYVVGKDMSQGGAEVPIFIQEEWYNTSGLDQNATKTASGEYEFTLDKRLQYGQKNAAGEGRFLVWHDQGRKPYQHRFIQTALASKGAELAQKLLAGSLLQDTAGQIKALGEAYAGDYLKAF
;
A
#
# COMPACT_ATOMS: atom_id res chain seq x y z
N MET A 1 -3.01 -15.22 -0.57
CA MET A 1 -2.89 -15.15 -2.04
C MET A 1 -2.69 -13.68 -2.41
N PRO A 2 -1.93 -13.34 -3.46
CA PRO A 2 -1.64 -11.93 -3.78
C PRO A 2 -2.84 -11.28 -4.48
N ALA A 3 -3.11 -10.01 -4.20
CA ALA A 3 -4.16 -9.25 -4.87
C ALA A 3 -3.89 -9.13 -6.38
N ASN A 4 -4.86 -9.44 -7.23
CA ASN A 4 -4.73 -9.53 -8.68
C ASN A 4 -5.62 -8.52 -9.41
N HIS A 5 -5.34 -8.33 -10.70
CA HIS A 5 -6.21 -7.53 -11.56
C HIS A 5 -7.65 -8.07 -11.52
N ASN A 6 -8.63 -7.16 -11.47
CA ASN A 6 -10.05 -7.41 -11.27
C ASN A 6 -10.50 -7.88 -9.87
N ASP A 7 -9.61 -7.97 -8.88
CA ASP A 7 -10.04 -8.24 -7.51
C ASP A 7 -10.81 -7.05 -6.91
N LEU A 8 -11.83 -7.33 -6.10
CA LEU A 8 -12.64 -6.31 -5.43
C LEU A 8 -12.04 -6.01 -4.06
N ILE A 9 -11.55 -4.78 -3.87
CA ILE A 9 -10.94 -4.35 -2.61
C ILE A 9 -11.91 -3.45 -1.86
N ARG A 10 -12.08 -3.75 -0.57
CA ARG A 10 -12.79 -2.90 0.38
C ARG A 10 -11.82 -2.17 1.32
N ILE A 11 -12.02 -0.89 1.53
CA ILE A 11 -11.23 -0.03 2.42
C ILE A 11 -12.13 0.74 3.39
N PRO A 12 -11.62 1.10 4.58
CA PRO A 12 -12.34 1.95 5.53
C PRO A 12 -12.66 3.34 4.95
N ALA A 13 -13.62 4.01 5.57
CA ALA A 13 -13.95 5.39 5.25
C ALA A 13 -12.80 6.34 5.64
N PRO A 14 -12.57 7.42 4.86
CA PRO A 14 -11.57 8.42 5.22
C PRO A 14 -12.11 9.28 6.37
N THR A 15 -11.41 9.25 7.50
CA THR A 15 -11.61 10.22 8.61
C THR A 15 -10.30 10.97 8.85
N ASP A 16 -10.38 12.20 9.35
CA ASP A 16 -9.18 13.01 9.60
C ASP A 16 -8.26 12.35 10.64
N ALA A 17 -8.85 11.75 11.69
CA ALA A 17 -8.10 10.99 12.69
C ALA A 17 -7.33 9.82 12.03
N PHE A 18 -8.02 9.02 11.21
CA PHE A 18 -7.40 7.89 10.51
C PHE A 18 -6.27 8.36 9.59
N LYS A 19 -6.50 9.41 8.79
CA LYS A 19 -5.50 9.97 7.88
C LYS A 19 -4.24 10.42 8.60
N ASN A 20 -4.40 11.16 9.70
CA ASN A 20 -3.27 11.70 10.45
C ASN A 20 -2.46 10.59 11.12
N GLU A 21 -3.14 9.60 11.72
CA GLU A 21 -2.48 8.45 12.33
C GLU A 21 -1.76 7.58 11.29
N HIS A 22 -2.30 7.45 10.09
CA HIS A 22 -1.81 6.56 9.04
C HIS A 22 -1.03 7.25 7.92
N ARG A 23 -0.65 8.52 8.10
CA ARG A 23 0.16 9.25 7.13
C ARG A 23 1.58 8.68 7.08
N VAL A 24 2.08 8.48 5.87
CA VAL A 24 3.48 8.14 5.58
C VAL A 24 4.01 9.06 4.48
N THR A 25 5.22 9.59 4.66
CA THR A 25 5.86 10.47 3.67
C THR A 25 6.92 9.68 2.91
N ILE A 26 6.65 9.45 1.62
CA ILE A 26 7.55 8.70 0.75
C ILE A 26 8.49 9.67 0.06
N HIS A 27 9.79 9.49 0.26
CA HIS A 27 10.83 10.24 -0.42
C HIS A 27 11.47 9.38 -1.51
N TRP A 28 11.69 9.96 -2.70
CA TRP A 28 12.37 9.29 -3.80
C TRP A 28 13.16 10.30 -4.65
N GLN A 29 13.97 9.79 -5.57
CA GLN A 29 14.67 10.60 -6.55
C GLN A 29 14.14 10.28 -7.95
N GLN A 30 13.91 11.32 -8.75
CA GLN A 30 13.45 11.18 -10.14
C GLN A 30 14.03 12.33 -10.96
N MET A 31 14.64 12.02 -12.11
CA MET A 31 15.29 13.02 -12.98
C MET A 31 16.28 13.93 -12.20
N LEU A 32 17.18 13.31 -11.43
CA LEU A 32 18.17 13.99 -10.58
C LEU A 32 17.60 14.92 -9.49
N SER A 33 16.29 14.96 -9.31
CA SER A 33 15.62 15.79 -8.30
C SER A 33 15.08 14.93 -7.17
N ASN A 34 15.23 15.40 -5.93
CA ASN A 34 14.55 14.83 -4.79
C ASN A 34 13.05 15.16 -4.87
N LYS A 35 12.22 14.17 -4.59
CA LYS A 35 10.77 14.25 -4.59
C LYS A 35 10.24 13.65 -3.29
N GLU A 36 9.11 14.15 -2.84
CA GLU A 36 8.38 13.61 -1.73
C GLU A 36 6.88 13.75 -1.95
N ALA A 37 6.11 12.87 -1.32
CA ALA A 37 4.66 12.96 -1.29
C ALA A 37 4.12 12.18 -0.09
N ASN A 38 2.98 12.65 0.42
CA ASN A 38 2.26 11.98 1.49
C ASN A 38 1.29 10.95 0.93
N TYR A 39 1.22 9.83 1.65
CA TYR A 39 0.29 8.74 1.41
C TYR A 39 -0.39 8.39 2.73
N THR A 40 -1.61 7.89 2.65
CA THR A 40 -2.29 7.23 3.77
C THR A 40 -2.10 5.72 3.61
N TYR A 41 -1.54 5.09 4.65
CA TYR A 41 -1.45 3.64 4.76
C TYR A 41 -2.82 3.08 5.18
N VAL A 42 -3.33 2.12 4.41
CA VAL A 42 -4.63 1.51 4.63
C VAL A 42 -4.46 0.00 4.55
N VAL A 43 -5.09 -0.74 5.46
CA VAL A 43 -5.24 -2.18 5.31
C VAL A 43 -6.62 -2.43 4.71
N GLY A 44 -6.63 -2.80 3.42
CA GLY A 44 -7.85 -3.18 2.71
C GLY A 44 -8.14 -4.67 2.85
N LYS A 45 -9.35 -5.08 2.44
CA LYS A 45 -9.78 -6.49 2.36
C LYS A 45 -10.08 -6.84 0.91
N ASP A 46 -9.44 -7.89 0.43
CA ASP A 46 -9.72 -8.49 -0.88
C ASP A 46 -10.93 -9.43 -0.78
N MET A 47 -12.08 -8.93 -1.22
CA MET A 47 -13.35 -9.63 -1.15
C MET A 47 -13.41 -10.79 -2.16
N SER A 48 -12.62 -10.74 -3.24
CA SER A 48 -12.47 -11.84 -4.21
C SER A 48 -11.69 -13.01 -3.62
N GLN A 49 -10.82 -12.74 -2.65
CA GLN A 49 -9.94 -13.74 -2.00
C GLN A 49 -10.34 -14.04 -0.55
N GLY A 50 -11.65 -14.02 -0.25
CA GLY A 50 -12.17 -14.42 1.06
C GLY A 50 -11.89 -13.43 2.19
N GLY A 51 -11.67 -12.15 1.86
CA GLY A 51 -11.38 -11.09 2.82
C GLY A 51 -9.92 -11.02 3.25
N ALA A 52 -9.00 -11.55 2.44
CA ALA A 52 -7.56 -11.46 2.71
C ALA A 52 -7.14 -9.99 2.84
N GLU A 53 -6.35 -9.67 3.86
CA GLU A 53 -5.88 -8.31 4.07
C GLU A 53 -4.77 -7.95 3.09
N VAL A 54 -4.83 -6.73 2.56
CA VAL A 54 -3.89 -6.21 1.59
C VAL A 54 -3.40 -4.84 2.04
N PRO A 55 -2.10 -4.62 2.22
CA PRO A 55 -1.54 -3.29 2.48
C PRO A 55 -1.70 -2.37 1.27
N ILE A 56 -2.16 -1.14 1.49
CA ILE A 56 -2.45 -0.16 0.42
C ILE A 56 -1.88 1.20 0.83
N PHE A 57 -1.18 1.85 -0.10
CA PHE A 57 -0.76 3.24 0.04
C PHE A 57 -1.57 4.10 -0.92
N ILE A 58 -2.41 4.96 -0.39
CA ILE A 58 -3.25 5.86 -1.19
C ILE A 58 -2.68 7.27 -1.07
N GLN A 59 -2.44 7.95 -2.18
CA GLN A 59 -2.01 9.35 -2.17
C GLN A 59 -2.96 10.18 -1.30
N GLU A 60 -2.41 10.98 -0.39
CA GLU A 60 -3.22 11.61 0.67
C GLU A 60 -4.36 12.50 0.13
N GLU A 61 -4.13 13.16 -1.01
CA GLU A 61 -5.09 13.99 -1.72
C GLU A 61 -6.24 13.19 -2.34
N TRP A 62 -6.12 11.86 -2.42
CA TRP A 62 -7.11 10.96 -3.01
C TRP A 62 -7.87 10.15 -1.94
N TYR A 63 -7.29 9.98 -0.75
CA TYR A 63 -7.97 9.38 0.39
C TYR A 63 -8.82 10.41 1.14
N ASN A 64 -9.90 10.84 0.51
CA ASN A 64 -10.96 11.68 1.06
C ASN A 64 -12.28 11.36 0.36
N THR A 65 -13.40 11.86 0.88
CA THR A 65 -14.74 11.58 0.33
C THR A 65 -14.83 11.89 -1.17
N SER A 66 -14.36 13.06 -1.62
CA SER A 66 -14.43 13.43 -3.05
C SER A 66 -13.59 12.51 -3.94
N GLY A 67 -12.35 12.19 -3.52
CA GLY A 67 -11.47 11.31 -4.26
C GLY A 67 -12.01 9.88 -4.36
N LEU A 68 -12.58 9.36 -3.27
CA LEU A 68 -13.15 8.02 -3.23
C LEU A 68 -14.49 7.93 -3.95
N ASP A 69 -15.41 8.88 -3.78
CA ASP A 69 -16.71 8.88 -4.47
C ASP A 69 -16.57 8.89 -6.01
N GLN A 70 -15.49 9.46 -6.53
CA GLN A 70 -15.21 9.47 -7.98
C GLN A 70 -14.66 8.14 -8.51
N ASN A 71 -14.13 7.28 -7.64
CA ASN A 71 -13.29 6.16 -8.04
C ASN A 71 -13.64 4.82 -7.40
N ALA A 72 -14.49 4.82 -6.37
CA ALA A 72 -14.91 3.71 -5.55
C ALA A 72 -16.41 3.85 -5.24
N THR A 73 -17.05 2.73 -4.90
CA THR A 73 -18.46 2.69 -4.48
C THR A 73 -18.55 2.63 -2.97
N LYS A 74 -19.32 3.54 -2.38
CA LYS A 74 -19.60 3.50 -0.94
C LYS A 74 -20.61 2.41 -0.62
N THR A 75 -20.26 1.55 0.31
CA THR A 75 -21.08 0.45 0.82
C THR A 75 -22.11 0.94 1.85
N ALA A 76 -23.10 0.10 2.17
CA ALA A 76 -24.09 0.40 3.21
C ALA A 76 -23.46 0.54 4.62
N SER A 77 -22.33 -0.12 4.88
CA SER A 77 -21.56 0.03 6.13
C SER A 77 -20.71 1.31 6.17
N GLY A 78 -20.68 2.08 5.08
CA GLY A 78 -19.90 3.32 4.97
C GLY A 78 -18.45 3.13 4.52
N GLU A 79 -18.00 1.89 4.33
CA GLU A 79 -16.72 1.54 3.71
C GLU A 79 -16.76 1.81 2.19
N TYR A 80 -15.60 1.82 1.52
CA TYR A 80 -15.50 2.01 0.07
C TYR A 80 -14.98 0.75 -0.62
N GLU A 81 -15.51 0.46 -1.80
CA GLU A 81 -15.10 -0.66 -2.63
C GLU A 81 -14.65 -0.21 -4.02
N PHE A 82 -13.57 -0.78 -4.52
CA PHE A 82 -13.11 -0.56 -5.89
C PHE A 82 -12.48 -1.83 -6.45
N THR A 83 -12.57 -1.97 -7.77
CA THR A 83 -11.92 -3.05 -8.50
C THR A 83 -10.47 -2.69 -8.78
N LEU A 84 -9.56 -3.65 -8.60
CA LEU A 84 -8.16 -3.49 -8.99
C LEU A 84 -8.03 -3.39 -10.49
N ASP A 85 -7.56 -2.25 -10.94
CA ASP A 85 -7.36 -1.95 -12.34
C ASP A 85 -6.05 -1.18 -12.57
N LYS A 86 -5.86 -0.73 -13.80
CA LYS A 86 -4.68 0.00 -14.26
C LYS A 86 -4.42 1.33 -13.54
N ARG A 87 -5.33 1.85 -12.70
CA ARG A 87 -5.11 3.06 -11.89
C ARG A 87 -4.17 2.79 -10.73
N LEU A 88 -4.08 1.55 -10.27
CA LEU A 88 -3.20 1.13 -9.21
C LEU A 88 -1.89 0.56 -9.76
N GLN A 89 -0.85 0.71 -8.96
CA GLN A 89 0.39 -0.05 -9.11
C GLN A 89 0.56 -0.95 -7.89
N TYR A 90 1.52 -1.88 -7.93
CA TYR A 90 1.83 -2.75 -6.81
C TYR A 90 3.32 -2.97 -6.64
N GLY A 91 3.73 -3.29 -5.42
CA GLY A 91 5.04 -3.87 -5.13
C GLY A 91 4.88 -5.30 -4.62
N GLN A 92 5.95 -6.10 -4.70
CA GLN A 92 6.00 -7.48 -4.21
C GLN A 92 7.44 -7.91 -3.93
N LYS A 93 7.62 -8.78 -2.94
CA LYS A 93 8.91 -9.33 -2.52
C LYS A 93 9.58 -10.18 -3.60
N ASN A 94 8.80 -10.95 -4.35
CA ASN A 94 9.32 -11.87 -5.36
C ASN A 94 8.31 -12.10 -6.49
N ALA A 95 8.71 -12.84 -7.53
CA ALA A 95 7.88 -13.12 -8.70
C ALA A 95 6.57 -13.87 -8.39
N ALA A 96 6.52 -14.62 -7.28
CA ALA A 96 5.33 -15.34 -6.83
C ALA A 96 4.25 -14.42 -6.21
N GLY A 97 4.52 -13.12 -6.08
CA GLY A 97 3.58 -12.16 -5.51
C GLY A 97 3.58 -12.12 -3.98
N GLU A 98 4.56 -12.76 -3.33
CA GLU A 98 4.67 -12.72 -1.87
C GLU A 98 4.81 -11.27 -1.37
N GLY A 99 4.11 -10.94 -0.29
CA GLY A 99 4.10 -9.60 0.31
C GLY A 99 3.57 -8.50 -0.61
N ARG A 100 2.68 -8.84 -1.56
CA ARG A 100 2.11 -7.84 -2.46
C ARG A 100 1.40 -6.72 -1.68
N PHE A 101 1.74 -5.48 -2.01
CA PHE A 101 1.07 -4.28 -1.53
C PHE A 101 0.66 -3.41 -2.71
N LEU A 102 -0.36 -2.58 -2.51
CA LEU A 102 -0.96 -1.73 -3.54
C LEU A 102 -0.55 -0.28 -3.34
N VAL A 103 -0.48 0.46 -4.44
CA VAL A 103 -0.25 1.90 -4.44
C VAL A 103 -1.25 2.55 -5.38
N TRP A 104 -2.06 3.45 -4.84
CA TRP A 104 -3.00 4.24 -5.60
C TRP A 104 -2.56 5.71 -5.58
N HIS A 105 -1.96 6.15 -6.69
CA HIS A 105 -1.32 7.46 -6.80
C HIS A 105 -1.15 7.92 -8.25
N ASP A 106 -0.69 9.16 -8.42
CA ASP A 106 -0.27 9.67 -9.72
C ASP A 106 0.90 8.84 -10.29
N GLN A 107 0.63 8.12 -11.37
CA GLN A 107 1.58 7.22 -12.03
C GLN A 107 2.72 7.94 -12.75
N GLY A 108 2.68 9.28 -12.86
CA GLY A 108 3.83 10.10 -13.25
C GLY A 108 4.96 10.07 -12.19
N ARG A 109 4.62 9.73 -10.94
CA ARG A 109 5.57 9.50 -9.86
C ARG A 109 6.18 8.12 -10.03
N LYS A 110 7.52 8.04 -10.04
CA LYS A 110 8.26 6.77 -10.18
C LYS A 110 9.09 6.46 -8.92
N PRO A 111 8.48 6.34 -7.73
CA PRO A 111 9.19 5.80 -6.57
C PRO A 111 9.50 4.32 -6.77
N TYR A 112 10.65 3.88 -6.23
CA TYR A 112 10.96 2.46 -6.10
C TYR A 112 10.09 1.81 -5.01
N GLN A 113 9.76 0.53 -5.16
CA GLN A 113 8.87 -0.16 -4.22
C GLN A 113 9.42 -0.21 -2.78
N HIS A 114 10.75 -0.36 -2.60
CA HIS A 114 11.37 -0.35 -1.27
C HIS A 114 11.14 0.94 -0.48
N ARG A 115 10.88 2.08 -1.15
CA ARG A 115 10.65 3.35 -0.44
C ARG A 115 9.37 3.31 0.38
N PHE A 116 8.33 2.65 -0.12
CA PHE A 116 7.10 2.42 0.63
C PHE A 116 7.35 1.54 1.84
N ILE A 117 8.03 0.41 1.63
CA ILE A 117 8.28 -0.56 2.69
C ILE A 117 9.18 0.03 3.78
N GLN A 118 10.28 0.70 3.43
CA GLN A 118 11.19 1.30 4.41
C GLN A 118 10.51 2.39 5.24
N THR A 119 9.81 3.33 4.61
CA THR A 119 9.11 4.39 5.35
C THR A 119 7.99 3.81 6.22
N ALA A 120 7.22 2.88 5.68
CA ALA A 120 6.09 2.33 6.41
C ALA A 120 6.55 1.39 7.54
N LEU A 121 7.66 0.65 7.39
CA LEU A 121 8.27 -0.09 8.50
C LEU A 121 8.81 0.85 9.59
N ALA A 122 9.44 1.97 9.22
CA ALA A 122 9.93 2.94 10.18
C ALA A 122 8.80 3.63 10.98
N SER A 123 7.61 3.76 10.40
CA SER A 123 6.46 4.45 11.02
C SER A 123 5.43 3.51 11.66
N LYS A 124 5.26 2.29 11.13
CA LYS A 124 4.26 1.29 11.55
C LYS A 124 4.85 0.05 12.20
N GLY A 125 6.16 -0.16 12.09
CA GLY A 125 6.88 -1.25 12.75
C GLY A 125 6.31 -2.63 12.44
N ALA A 126 6.04 -3.39 13.51
CA ALA A 126 5.66 -4.79 13.45
C ALA A 126 4.34 -5.06 12.71
N GLU A 127 3.38 -4.13 12.72
CA GLU A 127 2.07 -4.35 12.09
C GLU A 127 2.19 -4.57 10.58
N LEU A 128 2.84 -3.64 9.89
CA LEU A 128 3.10 -3.76 8.45
C LEU A 128 3.93 -5.01 8.14
N ALA A 129 4.94 -5.26 8.96
CA ALA A 129 5.88 -6.35 8.76
C ALA A 129 5.15 -7.71 8.85
N GLN A 130 4.20 -7.87 9.78
CA GLN A 130 3.33 -9.05 9.85
C GLN A 130 2.47 -9.23 8.59
N LYS A 131 1.89 -8.15 8.05
CA LYS A 131 1.06 -8.23 6.83
C LYS A 131 1.89 -8.64 5.60
N LEU A 132 3.08 -8.06 5.43
CA LEU A 132 3.94 -8.35 4.28
C LEU A 132 4.57 -9.75 4.33
N LEU A 133 4.71 -10.33 5.51
CA LEU A 133 5.25 -11.69 5.73
C LEU A 133 4.15 -12.75 5.87
N ALA A 134 2.94 -12.46 5.38
CA ALA A 134 1.81 -13.38 5.38
C ALA A 134 1.49 -13.98 6.78
N GLY A 135 1.61 -13.17 7.83
CA GLY A 135 1.27 -13.59 9.20
C GLY A 135 2.34 -14.42 9.92
N SER A 136 3.55 -14.56 9.36
CA SER A 136 4.69 -15.08 10.11
C SER A 136 4.98 -14.17 11.30
N LEU A 137 4.99 -14.75 12.52
CA LEU A 137 5.44 -14.07 13.73
C LEU A 137 6.89 -13.63 13.55
N LEU A 138 7.09 -12.33 13.35
CA LEU A 138 8.39 -11.71 13.49
C LEU A 138 8.80 -11.79 14.95
N GLN A 139 9.91 -12.47 15.21
CA GLN A 139 10.71 -12.12 16.38
C GLN A 139 11.35 -10.79 16.02
N ASP A 140 10.76 -9.71 16.55
CA ASP A 140 11.06 -8.30 16.29
C ASP A 140 12.55 -7.98 16.39
N THR A 141 13.28 -8.29 15.32
CA THR A 141 14.72 -8.16 15.24
C THR A 141 14.99 -7.25 14.06
N ALA A 142 15.78 -6.20 14.29
CA ALA A 142 16.17 -5.23 13.27
C ALA A 142 16.74 -5.89 11.99
N GLY A 143 17.31 -7.10 12.10
CA GLY A 143 17.77 -7.89 10.96
C GLY A 143 16.66 -8.36 10.01
N GLN A 144 15.49 -8.76 10.53
CA GLN A 144 14.36 -9.20 9.70
C GLN A 144 13.73 -8.02 8.94
N ILE A 145 13.64 -6.85 9.58
CA ILE A 145 13.18 -5.60 8.96
C ILE A 145 14.12 -5.18 7.83
N LYS A 146 15.44 -5.27 8.06
CA LYS A 146 16.45 -4.98 7.04
C LYS A 146 16.34 -5.94 5.86
N ALA A 147 16.27 -7.24 6.11
CA ALA A 147 16.13 -8.26 5.07
C ALA A 147 14.83 -8.10 4.27
N LEU A 148 13.73 -7.71 4.94
CA LEU A 148 12.48 -7.37 4.27
C LEU A 148 12.68 -6.16 3.35
N GLY A 149 13.26 -5.06 3.82
CA GLY A 149 13.53 -3.89 2.99
C GLY A 149 14.43 -4.18 1.78
N GLU A 150 15.45 -5.02 1.95
CA GLU A 150 16.35 -5.49 0.88
C GLU A 150 15.60 -6.31 -0.17
N ALA A 151 14.63 -7.13 0.23
CA ALA A 151 13.84 -7.94 -0.70
C ALA A 151 12.94 -7.11 -1.65
N TYR A 152 12.71 -5.84 -1.33
CA TYR A 152 11.98 -4.90 -2.20
C TYR A 152 12.94 -3.92 -2.92
N ALA A 153 14.25 -4.01 -2.69
CA ALA A 153 15.23 -3.08 -3.25
C ALA A 153 15.38 -3.25 -4.77
N GLY A 154 15.76 -2.17 -5.45
CA GLY A 154 16.12 -2.20 -6.88
C GLY A 154 14.97 -2.11 -7.88
N ASP A 155 13.73 -2.42 -7.48
CA ASP A 155 12.58 -2.45 -8.39
C ASP A 155 11.65 -1.24 -8.26
N TYR A 156 11.10 -0.79 -9.39
CA TYR A 156 9.98 0.14 -9.43
C TYR A 156 8.67 -0.57 -9.07
N LEU A 157 7.63 0.22 -8.73
CA LEU A 157 6.27 -0.30 -8.69
C LEU A 157 5.85 -0.85 -10.06
N LYS A 158 5.11 -1.95 -10.04
CA LYS A 158 4.62 -2.69 -11.20
C LYS A 158 3.18 -2.27 -11.52
N ALA A 159 2.81 -2.28 -12.80
CA ALA A 159 1.43 -2.09 -13.23
C ALA A 159 0.69 -3.44 -13.26
N PHE A 160 -0.64 -3.40 -13.07
CA PHE A 160 -1.54 -4.53 -13.28
C PHE A 160 -1.74 -4.87 -14.76
#